data_AF-L8JU23-F1
#
_entry.id   AF-L8JU23-F1
#
_cell.length_a   1.000
_cell.length_b   1.000
_cell.length_c   1.000
_cell.angle_alpha   90.00
_cell.angle_beta   90.00
_cell.angle_gamma   90.00
#
_symmetry.space_group_name_H-M   'P 1'
#
loop_
_entity.id
_entity.type
_entity.pdbx_description
1 polymer ?
#
loop_
_entity_poly.entity_id
_entity_poly.type
_entity_poly.pdbx_seq_one_letter_code
_entity_poly.pdbx_strand_id
1 'polypeptide(L)'
;METFINHESMVNLGTEVEIFMPSKKQPFLVKPRSGKIGSEWIKDHKDQINQLLLTQGAVLLRGFDIGGAEGFNEAFSGLFGEPMEYKNRTSPREQVYNNVYTSTSHPKDQVIHMHTENSYSLAFNRIIAFYCLIPPAVNGETPIADERKILTNLKEETVQKFREKKIQYLRNSIPGVGLDWRTIYQTDDREAVDQYLEKNGFEYDWLSDEHLRVRWVLPAVQNHPITGEEMWFNHLYFGFKAHYDPEVLDYFNEEDLPFVTYYGDGSNIEDAVVQEFRNFYEKNSIVFKWEQDDFLLLDNMMFSHGRNPFEGERTILTAMAQPCEFQI
;
A
#
# COMPACT_ATOMS: atom_id res chain seq x y z
N MET A 1 19.51 -1.59 24.49
CA MET A 1 20.69 -0.71 24.47
C MET A 1 20.67 -0.07 23.10
N GLU A 2 20.02 1.08 22.99
CA GLU A 2 19.83 1.79 21.72
C GLU A 2 21.18 2.39 21.32
N THR A 3 21.71 1.90 20.20
CA THR A 3 22.95 2.42 19.61
C THR A 3 22.66 3.77 18.98
N PHE A 4 23.05 4.85 19.69
CA PHE A 4 23.23 6.17 19.12
C PHE A 4 24.47 6.14 18.22
N ILE A 5 24.31 6.34 16.91
CA ILE A 5 25.41 6.55 15.95
C ILE A 5 25.38 8.02 15.51
N ASN A 6 26.58 8.57 15.32
CA ASN A 6 26.90 9.96 14.98
C ASN A 6 25.95 10.65 13.98
N HIS A 7 25.52 11.86 14.35
CA HIS A 7 24.61 12.78 13.66
C HIS A 7 25.10 13.33 12.29
N GLU A 8 26.27 12.95 11.78
CA GLU A 8 26.89 13.64 10.62
C GLU A 8 26.37 13.20 9.24
N SER A 9 25.56 12.14 9.14
CA SER A 9 24.94 11.69 7.87
C SER A 9 23.41 11.68 7.89
N MET A 10 22.78 12.12 8.98
CA MET A 10 21.32 12.21 9.08
C MET A 10 20.82 13.60 8.72
N VAL A 11 19.64 13.65 8.10
CA VAL A 11 18.94 14.90 7.81
C VAL A 11 18.76 15.70 9.10
N ASN A 12 19.14 16.98 9.08
CA ASN A 12 19.02 17.86 10.26
C ASN A 12 17.57 18.35 10.42
N LEU A 13 16.81 17.67 11.30
CA LEU A 13 15.45 18.05 11.70
C LEU A 13 15.41 19.01 12.90
N GLY A 14 16.51 19.72 13.18
CA GLY A 14 16.60 20.65 14.30
C GLY A 14 16.74 19.96 15.67
N THR A 15 16.76 20.78 16.73
CA THR A 15 16.99 20.31 18.11
C THR A 15 15.70 19.96 18.85
N GLU A 16 14.54 20.26 18.28
CA GLU A 16 13.22 20.08 18.90
C GLU A 16 12.75 18.63 18.90
N VAL A 17 13.34 17.79 18.04
CA VAL A 17 12.96 16.38 17.88
C VAL A 17 14.10 15.42 18.23
N GLU A 18 13.71 14.19 18.53
CA GLU A 18 14.52 13.00 18.60
C GLU A 18 14.23 12.09 17.42
N ILE A 19 15.26 11.39 17.00
CA ILE A 19 15.25 10.49 15.85
C ILE A 19 15.64 9.10 16.34
N PHE A 20 14.85 8.11 15.98
CA PHE A 20 15.10 6.71 16.29
C PHE A 20 15.20 5.89 15.01
N MET A 21 16.24 5.06 14.93
CA MET A 21 16.48 4.22 13.77
C MET A 21 15.41 3.12 13.63
N PRO A 22 15.16 2.65 12.39
CA PRO A 22 14.22 1.56 12.15
C PRO A 22 14.58 0.29 12.92
N SER A 23 13.56 -0.43 13.38
CA SER A 23 13.69 -1.75 13.99
C SER A 23 12.47 -2.61 13.62
N LYS A 24 12.36 -3.81 14.21
CA LYS A 24 11.16 -4.63 14.05
C LYS A 24 9.89 -4.02 14.63
N LYS A 25 10.02 -3.05 15.53
CA LYS A 25 8.93 -2.47 16.31
C LYS A 25 8.57 -1.03 15.92
N GLN A 26 9.27 -0.46 14.95
CA GLN A 26 9.04 0.90 14.45
C GLN A 26 9.83 1.13 13.16
N PRO A 27 9.30 1.94 12.20
CA PRO A 27 10.10 2.48 11.11
C PRO A 27 11.05 3.57 11.63
N PHE A 28 11.61 4.37 10.73
CA PHE A 28 12.34 5.57 11.13
C PHE A 28 11.38 6.50 11.88
N LEU A 29 11.64 6.76 13.15
CA LEU A 29 10.71 7.46 14.04
C LEU A 29 11.25 8.84 14.38
N VAL A 30 10.41 9.86 14.19
CA VAL A 30 10.66 11.25 14.61
C VAL A 30 9.65 11.60 15.69
N LYS A 31 10.14 12.12 16.82
CA LYS A 31 9.31 12.46 17.98
C LYS A 31 9.76 13.79 18.61
N PRO A 32 8.84 14.67 19.05
CA PRO A 32 9.22 15.85 19.84
C PRO A 32 9.97 15.49 21.13
N ARG A 33 11.02 16.23 21.48
CA ARG A 33 11.75 16.08 22.75
C ARG A 33 10.91 16.46 23.96
N SER A 34 10.10 17.51 23.81
CA SER A 34 9.26 18.04 24.88
C SER A 34 8.10 18.85 24.33
N GLY A 35 6.98 18.84 25.05
CA GLY A 35 5.79 19.59 24.67
C GLY A 35 5.07 19.00 23.46
N LYS A 36 4.08 19.74 22.97
CA LYS A 36 3.35 19.42 21.74
C LYS A 36 3.87 20.33 20.63
N ILE A 37 4.43 19.73 19.60
CA ILE A 37 4.77 20.42 18.35
C ILE A 37 3.57 20.23 17.43
N GLY A 38 3.05 21.32 16.84
CA GLY A 38 1.91 21.25 15.94
C GLY A 38 2.30 20.81 14.53
N SER A 39 1.29 20.65 13.68
CA SER A 39 1.46 20.25 12.28
C SER A 39 2.22 21.28 11.42
N GLU A 40 2.32 22.55 11.86
CA GLU A 40 3.10 23.59 11.18
C GLU A 40 4.58 23.23 11.05
N TRP A 41 5.15 22.56 12.07
CA TRP A 41 6.54 22.13 12.05
C TRP A 41 6.82 21.16 10.91
N ILE A 42 5.86 20.28 10.59
CA ILE A 42 5.96 19.31 9.50
C ILE A 42 6.13 20.04 8.17
N LYS A 43 5.40 21.14 7.98
CA LYS A 43 5.49 21.99 6.79
C LYS A 43 6.83 22.71 6.72
N ASP A 44 7.31 23.25 7.84
CA ASP A 44 8.59 23.97 7.91
C ASP A 44 9.80 23.06 7.66
N HIS A 45 9.65 21.75 7.92
CA HIS A 45 10.68 20.73 7.69
C HIS A 45 10.39 19.86 6.46
N LYS A 46 9.60 20.37 5.51
CA LYS A 46 9.17 19.64 4.32
C LYS A 46 10.33 18.98 3.57
N ASP A 47 11.38 19.74 3.27
CA ASP A 47 12.48 19.25 2.43
C ASP A 47 13.25 18.15 3.15
N GLN A 48 13.47 18.31 4.45
CA GLN A 48 14.11 17.33 5.31
C GLN A 48 13.29 16.03 5.40
N ILE A 49 11.98 16.14 5.62
CA ILE A 49 11.08 14.99 5.70
C ILE A 49 11.02 14.27 4.34
N ASN A 50 10.94 15.01 3.23
CA ASN A 50 10.96 14.42 1.89
C ASN A 50 12.28 13.70 1.60
N GLN A 51 13.43 14.30 1.95
CA GLN A 51 14.74 13.65 1.80
C GLN A 51 14.87 12.39 2.66
N LEU A 52 14.37 12.47 3.89
CA LEU A 52 14.37 11.34 4.80
C LEU A 52 13.48 10.20 4.27
N LEU A 53 12.28 10.52 3.79
CA LEU A 53 11.37 9.55 3.19
C LEU A 53 11.98 8.91 1.93
N LEU A 54 12.62 9.70 1.07
CA LEU A 54 13.27 9.19 -0.14
C LEU A 54 14.43 8.22 0.16
N THR A 55 15.08 8.36 1.31
CA THR A 55 16.21 7.48 1.69
C THR A 55 15.73 6.27 2.51
N GLN A 56 14.83 6.49 3.47
CA GLN A 56 14.39 5.46 4.42
C GLN A 56 13.18 4.67 3.92
N GLY A 57 12.36 5.24 3.03
CA GLY A 57 11.13 4.65 2.50
C GLY A 57 9.95 4.67 3.47
N ALA A 58 10.17 4.68 4.78
CA ALA A 58 9.12 4.77 5.79
C ALA A 58 9.53 5.66 6.98
N VAL A 59 8.69 6.66 7.29
CA VAL A 59 8.89 7.60 8.40
C VAL A 59 7.62 7.70 9.24
N LEU A 60 7.73 7.51 10.55
CA LEU A 60 6.65 7.71 11.51
C LEU A 60 6.89 8.99 12.30
N LEU A 61 5.96 9.93 12.21
CA LEU A 61 5.91 11.12 13.06
C LEU A 61 4.96 10.80 14.24
N ARG A 62 5.48 10.81 15.46
CA ARG A 62 4.72 10.45 16.67
C ARG A 62 4.79 11.55 17.72
N GLY A 63 3.65 11.80 18.39
CA GLY A 63 3.57 12.79 19.47
C GLY A 63 3.43 14.24 18.99
N PHE A 64 3.14 14.45 17.71
CA PHE A 64 2.76 15.74 17.16
C PHE A 64 1.26 15.99 17.38
N ASP A 65 0.87 17.25 17.50
CA ASP A 65 -0.55 17.64 17.55
C ASP A 65 -1.02 17.90 16.11
N ILE A 66 -1.53 16.86 15.45
CA ILE A 66 -1.88 16.91 14.03
C ILE A 66 -3.19 17.67 13.80
N GLY A 67 -4.10 17.72 14.78
CA GLY A 67 -5.36 18.45 14.64
C GLY A 67 -6.46 17.69 13.86
N GLY A 68 -6.50 16.36 13.96
CA GLY A 68 -7.57 15.55 13.35
C GLY A 68 -7.47 15.47 11.82
N ALA A 69 -8.62 15.21 11.18
CA ALA A 69 -8.68 15.01 9.72
C ALA A 69 -8.28 16.26 8.91
N GLU A 70 -8.64 17.46 9.39
CA GLU A 70 -8.31 18.73 8.73
C GLU A 70 -6.80 18.99 8.79
N GLY A 71 -6.19 18.91 9.97
CA GLY A 71 -4.76 19.13 10.10
C GLY A 71 -3.91 18.01 9.49
N PHE A 72 -4.42 16.77 9.41
CA PHE A 72 -3.82 15.71 8.58
C PHE A 72 -3.78 16.11 7.10
N ASN A 73 -4.90 16.60 6.55
CA ASN A 73 -4.95 17.07 5.17
C ASN A 73 -3.98 18.24 4.94
N GLU A 74 -3.96 19.24 5.83
CA GLU A 74 -3.06 20.40 5.69
C GLU A 74 -1.58 20.00 5.75
N ALA A 75 -1.20 19.15 6.70
CA ALA A 75 0.17 18.66 6.83
C ALA A 75 0.59 17.82 5.61
N PHE A 76 -0.29 16.92 5.16
CA PHE A 76 -0.06 16.11 3.96
C PHE A 76 0.10 16.99 2.70
N SER A 77 -0.81 17.94 2.49
CA SER A 77 -0.75 18.89 1.36
C SER A 77 0.51 19.75 1.41
N GLY A 78 0.93 20.17 2.61
CA GLY A 78 2.17 20.91 2.83
C GLY A 78 3.39 20.10 2.35
N LEU A 79 3.45 18.81 2.68
CA LEU A 79 4.55 17.93 2.34
C LEU A 79 4.59 17.54 0.85
N PHE A 80 3.45 17.15 0.27
CA PHE A 80 3.43 16.44 -1.01
C PHE A 80 2.57 17.10 -2.10
N GLY A 81 1.88 18.19 -1.79
CA GLY A 81 0.87 18.80 -2.66
C GLY A 81 -0.51 18.18 -2.47
N GLU A 82 -1.49 18.62 -3.25
CA GLU A 82 -2.88 18.19 -3.11
C GLU A 82 -3.05 16.67 -3.22
N PRO A 83 -3.83 16.03 -2.34
CA PRO A 83 -4.05 14.60 -2.41
C PRO A 83 -4.82 14.22 -3.68
N MET A 84 -4.44 13.08 -4.26
CA MET A 84 -5.03 12.53 -5.47
C MET A 84 -6.40 11.89 -5.20
N GLU A 85 -7.25 11.91 -6.21
CA GLU A 85 -8.52 11.18 -6.20
C GLU A 85 -8.29 9.66 -6.27
N TYR A 86 -9.08 8.89 -5.51
CA TYR A 86 -9.00 7.43 -5.51
C TYR A 86 -9.79 6.81 -6.67
N LYS A 87 -9.08 6.45 -7.74
CA LYS A 87 -9.59 5.79 -8.96
C LYS A 87 -9.24 4.30 -9.00
N ASN A 88 -9.94 3.52 -9.82
CA ASN A 88 -9.71 2.07 -10.01
C ASN A 88 -9.75 1.23 -8.72
N ARG A 89 -10.73 1.54 -7.85
CA ARG A 89 -10.75 1.11 -6.45
C ARG A 89 -10.65 -0.42 -6.28
N THR A 90 -9.85 -0.89 -5.33
CA THR A 90 -9.80 -2.31 -4.89
C THR A 90 -10.57 -2.57 -3.61
N SER A 91 -10.94 -1.52 -2.88
CA SER A 91 -11.79 -1.62 -1.70
C SER A 91 -12.76 -0.43 -1.59
N PRO A 92 -13.90 -0.60 -0.92
CA PRO A 92 -14.74 0.53 -0.56
C PRO A 92 -13.99 1.36 0.49
N ARG A 93 -13.98 2.68 0.31
CA ARG A 93 -13.49 3.63 1.31
C ARG A 93 -14.51 4.76 1.45
N GLU A 94 -14.75 5.18 2.68
CA GLU A 94 -15.58 6.35 2.96
C GLU A 94 -14.72 7.61 2.85
N GLN A 95 -15.18 8.57 2.07
CA GLN A 95 -14.55 9.87 1.97
C GLN A 95 -14.88 10.66 3.24
N VAL A 96 -13.86 11.06 4.00
CA VAL A 96 -14.04 11.77 5.27
C VAL A 96 -13.91 13.28 5.07
N TYR A 97 -12.93 13.72 4.27
CA TYR A 97 -12.68 15.12 3.97
C TYR A 97 -11.83 15.28 2.70
N ASN A 98 -12.28 16.02 1.68
CA ASN A 98 -11.58 16.13 0.38
C ASN A 98 -11.11 14.75 -0.13
N ASN A 99 -9.84 14.59 -0.49
CA ASN A 99 -9.25 13.31 -0.92
C ASN A 99 -8.63 12.51 0.24
N VAL A 100 -9.14 12.70 1.46
CA VAL A 100 -8.85 11.87 2.64
C VAL A 100 -9.95 10.83 2.79
N TYR A 101 -9.53 9.57 2.86
CA TYR A 101 -10.40 8.42 2.92
C TYR A 101 -10.15 7.62 4.21
N THR A 102 -11.15 6.87 4.69
CA THR A 102 -10.90 5.81 5.67
C THR A 102 -10.00 4.73 5.06
N SER A 103 -9.17 4.06 5.87
CA SER A 103 -8.49 2.83 5.42
C SER A 103 -9.50 1.80 4.94
N THR A 104 -9.10 0.92 4.01
CA THR A 104 -9.88 -0.17 3.39
C THR A 104 -10.96 -0.75 4.31
N SER A 105 -12.23 -0.63 3.90
CA SER A 105 -13.34 -1.31 4.59
C SER A 105 -13.25 -2.82 4.31
N HIS A 106 -12.87 -3.57 5.34
CA HIS A 106 -12.66 -5.01 5.33
C HIS A 106 -13.02 -5.56 6.72
N PRO A 107 -13.64 -6.75 6.85
CA PRO A 107 -14.08 -7.29 8.14
C PRO A 107 -12.97 -7.22 9.18
N LYS A 108 -13.26 -6.69 10.38
CA LYS A 108 -12.23 -6.36 11.38
C LYS A 108 -11.45 -7.57 11.89
N ASP A 109 -12.04 -8.76 11.79
CA ASP A 109 -11.47 -10.06 12.15
C ASP A 109 -10.56 -10.66 11.07
N GLN A 110 -10.50 -10.06 9.89
CA GLN A 110 -9.68 -10.52 8.76
C GLN A 110 -8.40 -9.70 8.55
N VAL A 111 -7.38 -10.39 8.03
CA VAL A 111 -6.10 -9.79 7.63
C VAL A 111 -6.26 -9.11 6.28
N ILE A 112 -5.71 -7.90 6.13
CA ILE A 112 -5.40 -7.37 4.80
C ILE A 112 -3.93 -7.72 4.50
N HIS A 113 -3.71 -8.55 3.48
CA HIS A 113 -2.38 -9.01 3.10
C HIS A 113 -1.48 -7.86 2.62
N MET A 114 -0.18 -8.08 2.72
CA MET A 114 0.84 -7.10 2.31
C MET A 114 0.66 -6.74 0.85
N HIS A 115 0.60 -5.44 0.57
CA HIS A 115 0.44 -4.94 -0.77
C HIS A 115 0.97 -3.53 -0.88
N THR A 116 1.14 -3.12 -2.13
CA THR A 116 1.48 -1.77 -2.48
C THR A 116 0.26 -1.10 -3.10
N GLU A 117 -0.06 0.13 -2.69
CA GLU A 117 -1.29 0.77 -3.15
C GLU A 117 -1.20 1.06 -4.66
N ASN A 118 -2.28 0.77 -5.40
CA ASN A 118 -2.38 0.98 -6.85
C ASN A 118 -1.31 0.28 -7.72
N SER A 119 -0.52 -0.65 -7.18
CA SER A 119 0.53 -1.36 -7.95
C SER A 119 0.00 -2.38 -8.97
N TYR A 120 -1.31 -2.56 -9.04
CA TYR A 120 -2.03 -3.35 -10.05
C TYR A 120 -2.55 -2.49 -11.22
N SER A 121 -2.35 -1.16 -11.17
CA SER A 121 -2.86 -0.18 -12.14
C SER A 121 -1.71 0.47 -12.89
N LEU A 122 -1.95 0.90 -14.15
CA LEU A 122 -0.96 1.62 -14.95
C LEU A 122 -0.61 2.99 -14.40
N ALA A 123 -1.54 3.61 -13.68
CA ALA A 123 -1.30 4.83 -12.90
C ALA A 123 -1.33 4.49 -11.40
N PHE A 124 -0.34 5.01 -10.67
CA PHE A 124 -0.17 4.76 -9.23
C PHE A 124 0.30 6.03 -8.51
N ASN A 125 0.31 6.00 -7.18
CA ASN A 125 0.82 7.07 -6.33
C ASN A 125 2.22 6.72 -5.81
N ARG A 126 3.17 7.67 -5.83
CA ARG A 126 4.48 7.48 -5.18
C ARG A 126 4.38 7.56 -3.66
N ILE A 127 3.48 8.39 -3.15
CA ILE A 127 3.36 8.63 -1.71
C ILE A 127 2.03 8.10 -1.20
N ILE A 128 2.07 7.42 -0.07
CA ILE A 128 0.90 7.11 0.74
C ILE A 128 1.18 7.46 2.20
N ALA A 129 0.16 8.03 2.84
CA ALA A 129 0.18 8.40 4.24
C ALA A 129 -0.93 7.69 5.00
N PHE A 130 -0.68 7.43 6.28
CA PHE A 130 -1.68 6.95 7.23
C PHE A 130 -1.66 7.81 8.49
N TYR A 131 -2.84 8.19 8.96
CA TYR A 131 -3.02 8.97 10.17
C TYR A 131 -3.96 8.28 11.15
N CYS A 132 -3.52 8.15 12.40
CA CYS A 132 -4.30 7.51 13.44
C CYS A 132 -5.20 8.51 14.16
N LEU A 133 -6.47 8.55 13.76
CA LEU A 133 -7.49 9.34 14.44
C LEU A 133 -8.01 8.63 15.71
N ILE A 134 -8.30 7.33 15.60
CA ILE A 134 -8.73 6.49 16.73
C ILE A 134 -7.86 5.23 16.73
N PRO A 135 -6.96 5.06 17.71
CA PRO A 135 -6.14 3.86 17.81
C PRO A 135 -7.01 2.64 18.20
N PRO A 136 -6.69 1.44 17.67
CA PRO A 136 -7.39 0.22 18.04
C PRO A 136 -7.16 -0.16 19.51
N ALA A 137 -8.19 -0.72 20.15
CA ALA A 137 -8.08 -1.21 21.53
C ALA A 137 -7.22 -2.48 21.63
N VAL A 138 -7.35 -3.37 20.64
CA VAL A 138 -6.60 -4.64 20.54
C VAL A 138 -6.13 -4.84 19.10
N ASN A 139 -4.84 -5.13 18.92
CA ASN A 139 -4.18 -5.37 17.62
C ASN A 139 -4.42 -4.22 16.62
N GLY A 140 -4.78 -4.51 15.37
CA GLY A 140 -5.09 -3.48 14.35
C GLY A 140 -3.90 -2.69 13.83
N GLU A 141 -2.70 -3.20 14.02
CA GLU A 141 -1.49 -2.60 13.45
C GLU A 141 -1.55 -2.59 11.92
N THR A 142 -0.83 -1.64 11.33
CA THR A 142 -0.54 -1.60 9.90
C THR A 142 0.87 -2.16 9.70
N PRO A 143 1.04 -3.49 9.52
CA PRO A 143 2.35 -4.05 9.19
C PRO A 143 2.88 -3.39 7.92
N ILE A 144 4.17 -3.06 7.89
CA ILE A 144 4.86 -2.51 6.73
C ILE A 144 6.11 -3.31 6.42
N ALA A 145 6.48 -3.47 5.16
CA ALA A 145 7.69 -4.19 4.76
C ALA A 145 8.42 -3.45 3.63
N ASP A 146 9.75 -3.51 3.69
CA ASP A 146 10.63 -2.89 2.71
C ASP A 146 10.78 -3.79 1.48
N GLU A 147 10.10 -3.44 0.40
CA GLU A 147 10.01 -4.20 -0.85
C GLU A 147 11.36 -4.29 -1.58
N ARG A 148 12.28 -3.35 -1.35
CA ARG A 148 13.64 -3.40 -1.91
C ARG A 148 14.37 -4.68 -1.48
N LYS A 149 14.04 -5.20 -0.30
CA LYS A 149 14.66 -6.41 0.26
C LYS A 149 14.21 -7.68 -0.46
N ILE A 150 13.07 -7.68 -1.16
CA ILE A 150 12.59 -8.87 -1.88
C ILE A 150 13.60 -9.32 -2.92
N LEU A 151 14.13 -8.39 -3.71
CA LEU A 151 15.09 -8.68 -4.80
C LEU A 151 16.37 -9.38 -4.34
N THR A 152 16.71 -9.27 -3.05
CA THR A 152 17.94 -9.85 -2.46
C THR A 152 17.67 -10.98 -1.46
N ASN A 153 16.44 -11.13 -0.96
CA ASN A 153 16.08 -12.14 0.05
C ASN A 153 15.31 -13.32 -0.53
N LEU A 154 14.65 -13.14 -1.67
CA LEU A 154 14.11 -14.26 -2.44
C LEU A 154 15.23 -14.97 -3.20
N LYS A 155 14.97 -16.20 -3.61
CA LYS A 155 15.80 -16.97 -4.51
C LYS A 155 15.90 -16.24 -5.85
N GLU A 156 17.09 -16.25 -6.41
CA GLU A 156 17.35 -15.64 -7.71
C GLU A 156 16.44 -16.22 -8.80
N GLU A 157 16.20 -17.55 -8.80
CA GLU A 157 15.30 -18.22 -9.75
C GLU A 157 13.87 -17.69 -9.70
N THR A 158 13.34 -17.42 -8.49
CA THR A 158 11.99 -16.87 -8.28
C THR A 158 11.91 -15.46 -8.87
N VAL A 159 12.89 -14.61 -8.58
CA VAL A 159 12.94 -13.23 -9.07
C VAL A 159 13.08 -13.20 -10.60
N GLN A 160 14.00 -14.00 -11.18
CA GLN A 160 14.20 -14.03 -12.64
C GLN A 160 12.95 -14.51 -13.37
N LYS A 161 12.28 -15.54 -12.85
CA LYS A 161 11.03 -16.04 -13.43
C LYS A 161 9.95 -14.96 -13.50
N PHE A 162 9.82 -14.11 -12.47
CA PHE A 162 8.88 -12.99 -12.50
C PHE A 162 9.33 -11.81 -13.39
N ARG A 163 10.64 -11.59 -13.56
CA ARG A 163 11.14 -10.62 -14.55
C ARG A 163 10.79 -11.04 -15.98
N GLU A 164 11.01 -12.32 -16.30
CA GLU A 164 10.77 -12.87 -17.62
C GLU A 164 9.27 -13.00 -17.91
N LYS A 165 8.54 -13.66 -17.00
CA LYS A 165 7.13 -13.98 -17.21
C LYS A 165 6.20 -12.82 -16.90
N LYS A 166 6.62 -11.81 -16.13
CA LYS A 166 5.74 -10.78 -15.56
C LYS A 166 4.65 -11.39 -14.65
N ILE A 167 3.65 -10.60 -14.26
CA ILE A 167 2.53 -11.03 -13.42
C ILE A 167 1.24 -10.81 -14.20
N GLN A 168 0.39 -11.83 -14.28
CA GLN A 168 -0.98 -11.68 -14.74
C GLN A 168 -1.90 -11.45 -13.54
N TYR A 169 -2.81 -10.50 -13.68
CA TYR A 169 -3.90 -10.26 -12.75
C TYR A 169 -5.20 -10.71 -13.39
N LEU A 170 -6.07 -11.33 -12.60
CA LEU A 170 -7.44 -11.67 -12.92
C LEU A 170 -8.34 -11.01 -11.89
N ARG A 171 -9.34 -10.27 -12.36
CA ARG A 171 -10.35 -9.66 -11.49
C ARG A 171 -11.75 -9.96 -12.00
N ASN A 172 -12.62 -10.38 -11.09
CA ASN A 172 -14.05 -10.57 -11.34
C ASN A 172 -14.86 -9.58 -10.51
N SER A 173 -15.82 -8.91 -11.15
CA SER A 173 -16.83 -8.09 -10.48
C SER A 173 -18.08 -8.94 -10.29
N ILE A 174 -18.13 -9.78 -9.26
CA ILE A 174 -19.17 -10.80 -9.11
C ILE A 174 -20.36 -10.20 -8.33
N PRO A 175 -21.61 -10.36 -8.79
CA PRO A 175 -22.76 -9.86 -8.04
C PRO A 175 -22.80 -10.38 -6.60
N GLY A 176 -22.77 -9.46 -5.64
CA GLY A 176 -22.78 -9.78 -4.21
C GLY A 176 -21.43 -10.23 -3.63
N VAL A 177 -20.36 -10.30 -4.43
CA VAL A 177 -19.01 -10.71 -3.97
C VAL A 177 -17.96 -9.72 -4.44
N GLY A 178 -17.26 -9.10 -3.48
CA GLY A 178 -16.22 -8.12 -3.77
C GLY A 178 -16.80 -6.79 -4.26
N LEU A 179 -16.13 -6.15 -5.22
CA LEU A 179 -16.53 -4.84 -5.74
C LEU A 179 -17.25 -4.96 -7.09
N ASP A 180 -18.33 -4.20 -7.22
CA ASP A 180 -19.04 -3.99 -8.49
C ASP A 180 -18.18 -3.16 -9.47
N TRP A 181 -18.28 -3.47 -10.76
CA TRP A 181 -17.49 -2.79 -11.80
C TRP A 181 -17.76 -1.28 -11.85
N ARG A 182 -18.98 -0.84 -11.56
CA ARG A 182 -19.33 0.59 -11.50
C ARG A 182 -18.62 1.31 -10.37
N THR A 183 -18.41 0.61 -9.26
CA THR A 183 -17.61 1.13 -8.14
C THR A 183 -16.13 1.19 -8.49
N ILE A 184 -15.63 0.21 -9.25
CA ILE A 184 -14.23 0.12 -9.67
C ILE A 184 -13.89 1.23 -10.66
N TYR A 185 -14.67 1.33 -11.74
CA TYR A 185 -14.46 2.26 -12.85
C TYR A 185 -15.16 3.61 -12.66
N GLN A 186 -15.98 3.74 -11.60
CA GLN A 186 -16.66 4.98 -11.22
C GLN A 186 -17.58 5.52 -12.33
N THR A 187 -18.27 4.61 -13.03
CA THR A 187 -19.19 4.93 -14.12
C THR A 187 -20.27 3.85 -14.22
N ASP A 188 -21.46 4.24 -14.68
CA ASP A 188 -22.54 3.32 -15.05
C ASP A 188 -22.55 3.00 -16.55
N ASP A 189 -21.66 3.63 -17.32
CA ASP A 189 -21.52 3.45 -18.77
C ASP A 189 -20.55 2.30 -19.09
N ARG A 190 -21.12 1.21 -19.60
CA ARG A 190 -20.38 0.02 -20.02
C ARG A 190 -19.47 0.30 -21.23
N GLU A 191 -19.89 1.12 -22.18
CA GLU A 191 -19.06 1.45 -23.35
C GLU A 191 -17.82 2.24 -22.94
N ALA A 192 -17.94 3.11 -21.93
CA ALA A 192 -16.79 3.82 -21.38
C ALA A 192 -15.77 2.86 -20.72
N VAL A 193 -16.25 1.78 -20.08
CA VAL A 193 -15.38 0.73 -19.52
C VAL A 193 -14.71 -0.06 -20.63
N ASP A 194 -15.45 -0.49 -21.65
CA ASP A 194 -14.91 -1.22 -22.80
C ASP A 194 -13.78 -0.42 -23.48
N GLN A 195 -14.01 0.87 -23.75
CA GLN A 195 -12.99 1.78 -24.31
C GLN A 195 -11.76 1.92 -23.41
N TYR A 196 -11.95 1.98 -22.09
CA TYR A 196 -10.84 2.02 -21.14
C TYR A 196 -10.03 0.72 -21.20
N LEU A 197 -10.67 -0.44 -21.18
CA LEU A 197 -10.00 -1.73 -21.21
C LEU A 197 -9.23 -1.94 -22.52
N GLU A 198 -9.86 -1.63 -23.65
CA GLU A 198 -9.24 -1.72 -24.98
C GLU A 198 -8.05 -0.78 -25.13
N LYS A 199 -8.18 0.48 -24.69
CA LYS A 199 -7.09 1.47 -24.74
C LYS A 199 -5.85 1.00 -23.98
N ASN A 200 -6.04 0.28 -22.88
CA ASN A 200 -4.95 -0.22 -22.04
C ASN A 200 -4.51 -1.65 -22.40
N GLY A 201 -5.10 -2.26 -23.43
CA GLY A 201 -4.75 -3.61 -23.89
C GLY A 201 -5.12 -4.71 -22.90
N PHE A 202 -6.18 -4.51 -22.12
CA PHE A 202 -6.66 -5.51 -21.15
C PHE A 202 -7.61 -6.48 -21.84
N GLU A 203 -7.48 -7.77 -21.51
CA GLU A 203 -8.41 -8.80 -21.94
C GLU A 203 -9.64 -8.76 -21.02
N TYR A 204 -10.85 -8.87 -21.57
CA TYR A 204 -12.05 -8.82 -20.76
C TYR A 204 -13.21 -9.59 -21.37
N ASP A 205 -14.07 -10.10 -20.47
CA ASP A 205 -15.29 -10.81 -20.80
C ASP A 205 -16.44 -10.29 -19.92
N TRP A 206 -17.56 -9.95 -20.54
CA TRP A 206 -18.82 -9.72 -19.82
C TRP A 206 -19.58 -11.04 -19.71
N LEU A 207 -19.57 -11.65 -18.53
CA LEU A 207 -20.28 -12.90 -18.24
C LEU A 207 -21.77 -12.66 -17.94
N SER A 208 -22.12 -11.44 -17.54
CA SER A 208 -23.48 -10.91 -17.44
C SER A 208 -23.45 -9.37 -17.46
N ASP A 209 -24.59 -8.71 -17.30
CA ASP A 209 -24.67 -7.24 -17.20
C ASP A 209 -24.00 -6.67 -15.92
N GLU A 210 -23.79 -7.52 -14.92
CA GLU A 210 -23.18 -7.15 -13.64
C GLU A 210 -21.84 -7.85 -13.40
N HIS A 211 -21.50 -8.89 -14.19
CA HIS A 211 -20.26 -9.65 -14.06
C HIS A 211 -19.27 -9.35 -15.17
N LEU A 212 -18.33 -8.46 -14.87
CA LEU A 212 -17.14 -8.20 -15.69
C LEU A 212 -15.95 -8.99 -15.17
N ARG A 213 -15.30 -9.72 -16.07
CA ARG A 213 -14.01 -10.36 -15.84
C ARG A 213 -12.93 -9.65 -16.64
N VAL A 214 -11.81 -9.32 -16.01
CA VAL A 214 -10.69 -8.63 -16.65
C VAL A 214 -9.38 -9.36 -16.35
N ARG A 215 -8.53 -9.51 -17.36
CA ARG A 215 -7.16 -10.02 -17.27
C ARG A 215 -6.17 -9.03 -17.86
N TRP A 216 -5.07 -8.82 -17.18
CA TRP A 216 -3.99 -7.95 -17.66
C TRP A 216 -2.65 -8.37 -17.09
N VAL A 217 -1.56 -7.98 -17.76
CA VAL A 217 -0.20 -8.38 -17.39
C VAL A 217 0.65 -7.14 -17.14
N LEU A 218 1.28 -7.04 -15.96
CA LEU A 218 2.23 -5.97 -15.63
C LEU A 218 3.59 -6.53 -15.20
N PRO A 219 4.68 -5.78 -15.40
CA PRO A 219 6.00 -6.15 -14.87
C PRO A 219 5.98 -6.38 -13.36
N ALA A 220 6.83 -7.29 -12.88
CA ALA A 220 7.01 -7.52 -11.44
C ALA A 220 7.89 -6.47 -10.76
N VAL A 221 8.74 -5.79 -11.54
CA VAL A 221 9.65 -4.76 -11.04
C VAL A 221 9.45 -3.46 -11.79
N GLN A 222 9.70 -2.34 -11.12
CA GLN A 222 9.69 -0.99 -11.69
C GLN A 222 10.88 -0.20 -11.16
N ASN A 223 11.40 0.74 -11.95
CA ASN A 223 12.42 1.65 -11.47
C ASN A 223 11.77 2.81 -10.72
N HIS A 224 12.26 3.12 -9.53
CA HIS A 224 11.81 4.27 -8.77
C HIS A 224 12.14 5.57 -9.54
N PRO A 225 11.17 6.47 -9.78
CA PRO A 225 11.34 7.59 -10.73
C PRO A 225 12.37 8.63 -10.29
N ILE A 226 12.67 8.72 -8.99
CA ILE A 226 13.66 9.65 -8.44
C ILE A 226 15.04 8.99 -8.24
N THR A 227 15.13 7.87 -7.51
CA THR A 227 16.41 7.21 -7.21
C THR A 227 16.96 6.38 -8.38
N GLY A 228 16.10 5.97 -9.33
CA GLY A 228 16.46 5.06 -10.41
C GLY A 228 16.69 3.61 -9.96
N GLU A 229 16.54 3.32 -8.67
CA GLU A 229 16.70 1.97 -8.13
C GLU A 229 15.54 1.08 -8.55
N GLU A 230 15.84 -0.19 -8.81
CA GLU A 230 14.84 -1.19 -9.15
C GLU A 230 14.07 -1.63 -7.90
N MET A 231 12.74 -1.62 -7.98
CA MET A 231 11.81 -1.92 -6.90
C MET A 231 10.99 -3.16 -7.24
N TRP A 232 10.76 -4.03 -6.26
CA TRP A 232 9.69 -5.02 -6.34
C TRP A 232 8.34 -4.30 -6.14
N PHE A 233 7.75 -3.83 -7.24
CA PHE A 233 6.54 -3.01 -7.20
C PHE A 233 5.44 -3.65 -8.04
N ASN A 234 4.55 -4.36 -7.37
CA ASN A 234 3.44 -5.09 -7.98
C ASN A 234 2.39 -5.43 -6.90
N HIS A 235 1.33 -6.12 -7.29
CA HIS A 235 0.26 -6.55 -6.37
C HIS A 235 0.18 -8.08 -6.26
N LEU A 236 1.29 -8.78 -6.50
CA LEU A 236 1.37 -10.24 -6.59
C LEU A 236 0.87 -10.93 -5.32
N TYR A 237 1.48 -10.58 -4.19
CA TYR A 237 1.29 -11.28 -2.92
C TYR A 237 -0.16 -11.19 -2.45
N PHE A 238 -0.76 -10.01 -2.58
CA PHE A 238 -2.18 -9.79 -2.27
C PHE A 238 -3.11 -10.75 -3.00
N GLY A 239 -2.83 -11.03 -4.28
CA GLY A 239 -3.65 -11.90 -5.14
C GLY A 239 -3.31 -13.38 -5.08
N PHE A 240 -2.47 -13.84 -4.14
CA PHE A 240 -2.21 -15.27 -4.01
C PHE A 240 -3.47 -16.04 -3.65
N LYS A 241 -3.81 -17.05 -4.45
CA LYS A 241 -4.96 -17.94 -4.21
C LYS A 241 -4.95 -18.57 -2.83
N ALA A 242 -3.76 -18.89 -2.32
CA ALA A 242 -3.56 -19.48 -1.02
C ALA A 242 -3.96 -18.57 0.16
N HIS A 243 -4.39 -17.32 -0.10
CA HIS A 243 -4.98 -16.42 0.88
C HIS A 243 -6.49 -16.58 1.02
N TYR A 244 -7.17 -17.21 0.07
CA TYR A 244 -8.58 -17.54 0.23
C TYR A 244 -8.77 -18.67 1.24
N ASP A 245 -9.86 -18.59 2.00
CA ASP A 245 -10.30 -19.70 2.83
C ASP A 245 -10.59 -20.93 1.96
N PRO A 246 -10.23 -22.15 2.40
CA PRO A 246 -10.48 -23.37 1.64
C PRO A 246 -11.95 -23.54 1.20
N GLU A 247 -12.90 -23.13 2.04
CA GLU A 247 -14.34 -23.18 1.71
C GLU A 247 -14.71 -22.27 0.53
N VAL A 248 -13.99 -21.15 0.35
CA VAL A 248 -14.17 -20.28 -0.82
C VAL A 248 -13.61 -20.96 -2.07
N LEU A 249 -12.46 -21.63 -1.96
CA LEU A 249 -11.84 -22.37 -3.06
C LEU A 249 -12.67 -23.59 -3.49
N ASP A 250 -13.42 -24.20 -2.57
CA ASP A 250 -14.33 -25.30 -2.87
C ASP A 250 -15.62 -24.82 -3.58
N TYR A 251 -16.01 -23.56 -3.36
CA TYR A 251 -17.23 -22.98 -3.92
C TYR A 251 -17.01 -22.35 -5.31
N PHE A 252 -15.87 -21.71 -5.53
CA PHE A 252 -15.56 -21.02 -6.78
C PHE A 252 -14.69 -21.88 -7.69
N ASN A 253 -14.97 -21.85 -9.00
CA ASN A 253 -13.92 -22.20 -9.95
C ASN A 253 -12.78 -21.19 -9.83
N GLU A 254 -11.57 -21.63 -10.12
CA GLU A 254 -10.38 -20.80 -10.00
C GLU A 254 -10.45 -19.50 -10.81
N GLU A 255 -11.06 -19.54 -12.00
CA GLU A 255 -11.26 -18.37 -12.86
C GLU A 255 -12.37 -17.42 -12.40
N ASP A 256 -13.20 -17.88 -11.45
CA ASP A 256 -14.30 -17.12 -10.85
C ASP A 256 -13.94 -16.54 -9.49
N LEU A 257 -12.68 -16.66 -9.05
CA LEU A 257 -12.22 -15.99 -7.85
C LEU A 257 -12.21 -14.46 -8.02
N PRO A 258 -12.57 -13.68 -6.99
CA PRO A 258 -12.72 -12.22 -7.11
C PRO A 258 -11.45 -11.49 -7.59
N PHE A 259 -10.28 -11.86 -7.08
CA PHE A 259 -9.00 -11.28 -7.48
C PHE A 259 -7.86 -12.28 -7.29
N VAL A 260 -7.12 -12.58 -8.35
CA VAL A 260 -6.07 -13.59 -8.34
C VAL A 260 -4.88 -13.18 -9.20
N THR A 261 -3.69 -13.60 -8.79
CA THR A 261 -2.44 -13.42 -9.54
C THR A 261 -1.87 -14.75 -10.05
N TYR A 262 -1.27 -14.69 -11.25
CA TYR A 262 -0.59 -15.79 -11.94
C TYR A 262 0.75 -15.29 -12.47
N TYR A 263 1.58 -16.19 -13.00
CA TYR A 263 2.62 -15.76 -13.93
C TYR A 263 2.00 -15.10 -15.16
N GLY A 264 2.71 -14.20 -15.82
CA GLY A 264 2.14 -13.44 -16.95
C GLY A 264 1.73 -14.29 -18.16
N ASP A 265 2.16 -15.54 -18.24
CA ASP A 265 1.70 -16.52 -19.23
C ASP A 265 0.42 -17.28 -18.80
N GLY A 266 -0.18 -16.92 -17.67
CA GLY A 266 -1.36 -17.56 -17.09
C GLY A 266 -1.08 -18.83 -16.28
N SER A 267 0.19 -19.25 -16.17
CA SER A 267 0.53 -20.43 -15.37
C SER A 267 0.46 -20.17 -13.86
N ASN A 268 0.13 -21.22 -13.11
CA ASN A 268 0.01 -21.15 -11.66
C ASN A 268 1.36 -20.87 -10.98
N ILE A 269 1.29 -20.09 -9.90
CA ILE A 269 2.42 -19.83 -9.02
C ILE A 269 2.54 -21.00 -8.05
N GLU A 270 3.72 -21.60 -7.96
CA GLU A 270 3.94 -22.80 -7.16
C GLU A 270 3.86 -22.51 -5.65
N ASP A 271 3.36 -23.48 -4.86
CA ASP A 271 3.26 -23.35 -3.40
C ASP A 271 4.60 -23.04 -2.72
N ALA A 272 5.71 -23.55 -3.28
CA ALA A 272 7.05 -23.25 -2.79
C ALA A 272 7.40 -21.76 -2.92
N VAL A 273 6.96 -21.11 -4.01
CA VAL A 273 7.12 -19.67 -4.24
C VAL A 273 6.21 -18.90 -3.27
N VAL A 274 4.96 -19.32 -3.11
CA VAL A 274 4.03 -18.72 -2.14
C VAL A 274 4.63 -18.74 -0.72
N GLN A 275 5.19 -19.89 -0.31
CA GLN A 275 5.82 -20.03 1.00
C GLN A 275 7.08 -19.14 1.15
N GLU A 276 7.81 -18.94 0.07
CA GLU A 276 8.98 -18.05 0.02
C GLU A 276 8.60 -16.60 0.39
N PHE A 277 7.55 -16.07 -0.23
CA PHE A 277 7.02 -14.74 0.09
C PHE A 277 6.45 -14.67 1.51
N ARG A 278 5.72 -15.69 1.97
CA ARG A 278 5.22 -15.74 3.35
C ARG A 278 6.36 -15.63 4.35
N ASN A 279 7.41 -16.43 4.17
CA ASN A 279 8.61 -16.39 5.01
C ASN A 279 9.30 -15.01 4.94
N PHE A 280 9.35 -14.39 3.75
CA PHE A 280 9.88 -13.04 3.60
C PHE A 280 9.10 -12.05 4.46
N TYR A 281 7.77 -11.98 4.34
CA TYR A 281 6.96 -11.01 5.07
C TYR A 281 6.92 -11.28 6.57
N GLU A 282 6.84 -12.54 7.01
CA GLU A 282 6.96 -12.89 8.42
C GLU A 282 8.29 -12.40 9.01
N LYS A 283 9.40 -12.63 8.28
CA LYS A 283 10.73 -12.23 8.71
C LYS A 283 11.00 -10.74 8.58
N ASN A 284 10.40 -10.02 7.63
CA ASN A 284 10.79 -8.64 7.27
C ASN A 284 9.78 -7.56 7.64
N SER A 285 8.53 -7.90 7.97
CA SER A 285 7.54 -6.90 8.39
C SER A 285 7.95 -6.19 9.69
N ILE A 286 7.70 -4.89 9.72
CA ILE A 286 7.76 -4.00 10.88
C ILE A 286 6.33 -3.85 11.39
N VAL A 287 6.13 -4.11 12.68
CA VAL A 287 4.81 -4.05 13.30
C VAL A 287 4.92 -3.18 14.55
N PHE A 288 4.13 -2.12 14.59
CA PHE A 288 4.11 -1.17 15.69
C PHE A 288 2.68 -0.85 16.09
N LYS A 289 2.47 -0.56 17.37
CA LYS A 289 1.16 -0.16 17.87
C LYS A 289 0.91 1.30 17.50
N TRP A 290 -0.26 1.55 16.94
CA TRP A 290 -0.77 2.89 16.68
C TRP A 290 -0.99 3.65 17.99
N GLU A 291 -0.52 4.90 18.03
CA GLU A 291 -0.89 5.91 19.01
C GLU A 291 -1.77 6.96 18.31
N GLN A 292 -2.66 7.61 19.07
CA GLN A 292 -3.42 8.73 18.52
C GLN A 292 -2.44 9.80 18.00
N ASP A 293 -2.78 10.40 16.86
CA ASP A 293 -2.00 11.38 16.14
C ASP A 293 -0.70 10.89 15.50
N ASP A 294 -0.44 9.58 15.51
CA ASP A 294 0.60 9.01 14.67
C ASP A 294 0.34 9.32 13.19
N PHE A 295 1.39 9.78 12.51
CA PHE A 295 1.38 10.08 11.09
C PHE A 295 2.51 9.29 10.42
N LEU A 296 2.13 8.17 9.78
CA LEU A 296 3.02 7.32 9.01
C LEU A 296 3.08 7.79 7.56
N LEU A 297 4.29 7.99 7.07
CA LEU A 297 4.62 8.33 5.69
C LEU A 297 5.35 7.16 5.05
N LEU A 298 4.89 6.71 3.88
CA LEU A 298 5.54 5.69 3.08
C LEU A 298 5.82 6.23 1.68
N ASP A 299 7.03 5.96 1.19
CA ASP A 299 7.26 5.86 -0.24
C ASP A 299 6.64 4.53 -0.68
N ASN A 300 5.52 4.64 -1.38
CA ASN A 300 4.69 3.52 -1.80
C ASN A 300 5.48 2.60 -2.72
N MET A 301 6.49 3.06 -3.47
CA MET A 301 7.31 2.14 -4.28
C MET A 301 8.29 1.32 -3.45
N MET A 302 8.70 1.81 -2.28
CA MET A 302 9.69 1.15 -1.43
C MET A 302 9.06 0.28 -0.35
N PHE A 303 7.85 0.61 0.12
CA PHE A 303 7.21 -0.09 1.22
C PHE A 303 5.80 -0.58 0.87
N SER A 304 5.56 -1.86 1.13
CA SER A 304 4.21 -2.41 1.21
C SER A 304 3.64 -2.25 2.61
N HIS A 305 2.32 -2.40 2.70
CA HIS A 305 1.58 -2.37 3.95
C HIS A 305 0.44 -3.40 3.96
N GLY A 306 -0.03 -3.74 5.15
CA GLY A 306 -1.20 -4.60 5.36
C GLY A 306 -2.04 -4.12 6.54
N ARG A 307 -2.89 -5.00 7.07
CA ARG A 307 -3.67 -4.72 8.28
C ARG A 307 -3.87 -6.00 9.08
N ASN A 308 -3.48 -5.99 10.35
CA ASN A 308 -3.83 -7.07 11.26
C ASN A 308 -5.30 -6.99 11.68
N PRO A 309 -5.92 -8.13 12.06
CA PRO A 309 -7.22 -8.15 12.70
C PRO A 309 -7.25 -7.28 13.96
N PHE A 310 -8.42 -6.79 14.34
CA PHE A 310 -8.59 -5.92 15.50
C PHE A 310 -9.96 -6.03 16.15
N GLU A 311 -10.02 -5.56 17.40
CA GLU A 311 -11.26 -5.43 18.16
C GLU A 311 -11.53 -3.98 18.56
N GLY A 312 -12.81 -3.65 18.71
CA GLY A 312 -13.28 -2.31 19.05
C GLY A 312 -13.22 -1.33 17.87
N GLU A 313 -13.21 -0.05 18.21
CA GLU A 313 -13.10 1.05 17.25
C GLU A 313 -11.66 1.20 16.74
N ARG A 314 -11.53 1.57 15.48
CA ARG A 314 -10.24 1.86 14.83
C ARG A 314 -10.49 2.80 13.65
N THR A 315 -9.87 3.97 13.66
CA THR A 315 -9.98 4.92 12.56
C THR A 315 -8.60 5.38 12.14
N ILE A 316 -8.14 4.80 11.02
CA ILE A 316 -6.93 5.23 10.32
C ILE A 316 -7.36 5.91 9.03
N LEU A 317 -6.98 7.17 8.86
CA LEU A 317 -7.19 7.93 7.63
C LEU A 317 -6.02 7.72 6.68
N THR A 318 -6.27 7.86 5.38
CA THR A 318 -5.22 7.75 4.36
C THR A 318 -5.33 8.84 3.30
N ALA A 319 -4.17 9.25 2.79
CA ALA A 319 -4.02 10.21 1.70
C ALA A 319 -2.90 9.75 0.76
N MET A 320 -3.03 10.06 -0.53
CA MET A 320 -2.12 9.63 -1.59
C MET A 320 -1.73 10.82 -2.45
N ALA A 321 -0.50 10.87 -2.94
CA ALA A 321 -0.01 11.98 -3.76
C ALA A 321 1.08 11.53 -4.73
N GLN A 322 1.45 12.46 -5.61
CA GLN A 322 2.53 12.34 -6.58
C GLN A 322 2.26 11.20 -7.57
N PRO A 323 1.31 11.42 -8.50
CA PRO A 323 0.94 10.41 -9.49
C PRO A 323 2.14 10.04 -10.34
N CYS A 324 2.24 8.76 -10.64
CA CYS A 324 3.24 8.15 -11.50
C CYS A 324 2.55 7.20 -12.48
N GLU A 325 3.22 6.89 -13.57
CA GLU A 325 2.78 5.93 -14.58
C GLU A 325 3.81 4.82 -14.73
N PHE A 326 3.34 3.59 -14.98
CA PHE A 326 4.21 2.48 -15.32
C PHE A 326 5.03 2.80 -16.58
N GLN A 327 6.33 2.48 -16.54
CA GLN A 327 7.17 2.50 -17.73
C GLN A 327 7.07 1.11 -18.36
N ILE A 328 6.31 0.99 -19.46
CA ILE A 328 6.01 -0.29 -20.15
C ILE A 328 7.01 -0.55 -21.27
#